data_AF-A0A7J7LQ99-F1
#
_entry.id   AF-A0A7J7LQ99-F1
#
_cell.length_a   1.000
_cell.length_b   1.000
_cell.length_c   1.000
_cell.angle_alpha   90.00
_cell.angle_beta   90.00
_cell.angle_gamma   90.00
#
_symmetry.space_group_name_H-M   'P 1'
#
loop_
_entity.id
_entity.type
_entity.pdbx_description
1 polymer ?
#
loop_
_entity_poly.entity_id
_entity_poly.type
_entity_poly.pdbx_seq_one_letter_code
_entity_poly.pdbx_strand_id
1 'polypeptide(L)'
;MRELKREQEEIVNVPDTEAAEIEEILAQYGLESHEYGPVVTSLRKRPQAWLDFMMKFELGLEKPEPRRALESALTIAVAYIVGGLVPLIPYMFIKTVTKAVITSVVLTLIALLFFGYVKGRFTGNKPFRSAFQTALIGAIACAAAFGMAKAVQQA
;
A
#
# COMPACT_ATOMS: atom_id res chain seq x y z
N MET A 1 -0.26 -18.07 1.53
CA MET A 1 -0.82 -19.44 1.55
C MET A 1 0.20 -20.47 1.07
N ARG A 2 0.94 -20.22 -0.03
CA ARG A 2 2.06 -21.07 -0.44
C ARG A 2 3.17 -21.14 0.62
N GLU A 3 3.69 -19.99 1.05
CA GLU A 3 4.74 -19.94 2.10
C GLU A 3 4.27 -20.59 3.40
N LEU A 4 3.05 -20.28 3.89
CA LEU A 4 2.50 -20.93 5.08
C LEU A 4 2.49 -22.47 4.99
N LYS A 5 2.23 -23.03 3.81
CA LYS A 5 2.26 -24.47 3.60
C LYS A 5 3.70 -25.01 3.55
N ARG A 6 4.63 -24.24 2.97
CA ARG A 6 6.05 -24.57 2.90
C ARG A 6 6.65 -24.65 4.31
N GLU A 7 6.48 -23.61 5.14
CA GLU A 7 6.98 -23.60 6.51
C GLU A 7 6.34 -24.67 7.37
N GLN A 8 5.06 -24.97 7.13
CA GLN A 8 4.42 -26.09 7.82
C GLN A 8 5.04 -27.44 7.45
N GLU A 9 5.47 -27.62 6.20
CA GLU A 9 6.21 -28.81 5.76
C GLU A 9 7.64 -28.82 6.31
N GLU A 10 8.33 -27.68 6.38
CA GLU A 10 9.69 -27.56 6.91
C GLU A 10 9.76 -27.81 8.42
N ILE A 11 8.81 -27.29 9.20
CA ILE A 11 8.67 -27.59 10.65
C ILE A 11 8.51 -29.09 10.91
N VAL A 12 7.91 -29.84 9.97
CA VAL A 12 7.73 -31.30 10.11
C VAL A 12 8.94 -32.07 9.61
N ASN A 13 9.53 -31.67 8.48
CA ASN A 13 10.58 -32.42 7.80
C ASN A 13 11.98 -32.14 8.37
N VAL A 14 12.24 -30.90 8.82
CA VAL A 14 13.55 -30.42 9.29
C VAL A 14 13.41 -29.56 10.58
N PRO A 15 12.76 -30.07 11.65
CA PRO A 15 12.43 -29.29 12.85
C PRO A 15 13.63 -28.67 13.57
N ASP A 16 14.81 -29.29 13.47
CA ASP A 16 16.02 -28.75 14.10
C ASP A 16 16.58 -27.54 13.34
N THR A 17 16.45 -27.52 12.01
CA THR A 17 16.82 -26.37 11.18
C THR A 17 15.91 -25.19 11.48
N GLU A 18 14.59 -25.40 11.45
CA GLU A 18 13.59 -24.37 11.75
C GLU A 18 13.71 -23.81 13.19
N ALA A 19 14.20 -24.62 14.12
CA ALA A 19 14.39 -24.18 15.49
C ALA A 19 15.62 -23.28 15.61
N ALA A 20 16.69 -23.58 14.85
CA ALA A 20 17.87 -22.74 14.77
C ALA A 20 17.53 -21.35 14.19
N GLU A 21 16.57 -21.27 13.27
CA GLU A 21 16.09 -20.00 12.73
C GLU A 21 15.36 -19.16 13.79
N ILE A 22 14.53 -19.77 14.65
CA ILE A 22 13.95 -19.06 15.81
C ILE A 22 15.04 -18.55 16.74
N GLU A 23 16.05 -19.37 17.03
CA GLU A 23 17.18 -18.98 17.88
C GLU A 23 17.94 -17.79 17.28
N GLU A 24 18.19 -17.81 15.96
CA GLU A 24 18.83 -16.71 15.24
C GLU A 24 18.00 -15.42 15.33
N ILE A 25 16.68 -15.52 15.08
CA ILE A 25 15.77 -14.38 15.21
C ILE A 25 15.85 -13.79 16.62
N LEU A 26 15.75 -14.62 17.66
CA LEU A 26 15.77 -14.15 19.06
C LEU A 26 17.14 -13.57 19.45
N ALA A 27 18.24 -14.15 18.97
CA ALA A 27 19.59 -13.62 19.17
C ALA A 27 19.78 -12.23 18.53
N GLN A 28 19.15 -11.95 17.38
CA GLN A 28 19.17 -10.62 16.75
C GLN A 28 18.49 -9.54 17.61
N TYR A 29 17.56 -9.92 18.50
CA TYR A 29 16.97 -9.02 19.49
C TYR A 29 17.81 -8.86 20.77
N GLY A 30 18.99 -9.48 20.81
CA GLY A 30 19.93 -9.39 21.93
C GLY A 30 19.65 -10.37 23.08
N LEU A 31 18.84 -11.40 22.87
CA LEU A 31 18.64 -12.45 23.86
C LEU A 31 19.85 -13.40 23.88
N GLU A 32 20.28 -13.80 25.06
CA GLU A 32 21.31 -14.81 25.24
C GLU A 32 20.75 -16.23 25.11
N SER A 33 21.60 -17.21 24.77
CA SER A 33 21.18 -18.60 24.52
C SER A 33 20.47 -19.26 25.71
N HIS A 34 20.82 -18.86 26.92
CA HIS A 34 20.18 -19.36 28.13
C HIS A 34 18.76 -18.80 28.34
N GLU A 35 18.45 -17.65 27.74
CA GLU A 35 17.15 -16.98 27.81
C GLU A 35 16.16 -17.53 26.77
N TYR A 36 16.61 -17.70 25.52
CA TYR A 36 15.73 -18.15 24.43
C TYR A 36 15.59 -19.67 24.31
N GLY A 37 16.54 -20.47 24.81
CA GLY A 37 16.48 -21.94 24.73
C GLY A 37 15.18 -22.56 25.29
N PRO A 38 14.70 -22.15 26.48
CA PRO A 38 13.41 -22.58 27.01
C PRO A 38 12.20 -22.14 26.17
N VAL A 39 12.29 -20.98 25.50
CA VAL A 39 11.25 -20.46 24.61
C VAL A 39 11.13 -21.33 23.37
N VAL A 40 12.26 -21.61 22.70
CA VAL A 40 12.31 -22.48 21.51
C VAL A 40 11.78 -23.87 21.87
N THR A 41 12.24 -24.46 22.97
CA THR A 41 11.75 -25.77 23.47
C THR A 41 10.25 -25.76 23.72
N SER A 42 9.69 -24.64 24.18
CA SER A 42 8.25 -24.49 24.42
C SER A 42 7.46 -24.32 23.13
N LEU A 43 8.00 -23.59 22.14
CA LEU A 43 7.44 -23.45 20.80
C LEU A 43 7.45 -24.79 20.05
N ARG A 44 8.48 -25.62 20.24
CA ARG A 44 8.54 -27.00 19.70
C ARG A 44 7.32 -27.87 20.03
N LYS A 45 6.72 -27.64 21.20
CA LYS A 45 5.54 -28.38 21.67
C LYS A 45 4.22 -27.81 21.15
N ARG A 46 4.25 -26.67 20.46
CA ARG A 46 3.08 -25.89 20.03
C ARG A 46 3.22 -25.50 18.55
N PRO A 47 3.02 -26.45 17.61
CA PRO A 47 3.33 -26.25 16.19
C PRO A 47 2.59 -25.04 15.58
N GLN A 48 1.36 -24.74 16.02
CA GLN A 48 0.65 -23.55 15.53
C GLN A 48 1.31 -22.24 16.00
N ALA A 49 1.78 -22.18 17.24
CA ALA A 49 2.44 -20.99 17.77
C ALA A 49 3.85 -20.82 17.19
N TRP A 50 4.55 -21.92 16.92
CA TRP A 50 5.80 -21.92 16.17
C TRP A 50 5.59 -21.37 14.77
N LEU A 51 4.66 -21.94 13.99
CA LEU A 51 4.36 -21.50 12.64
C LEU A 51 3.96 -20.02 12.61
N ASP A 52 3.09 -19.59 13.54
CA ASP A 52 2.68 -18.18 13.63
C ASP A 52 3.84 -17.24 13.99
N PHE A 53 4.83 -17.72 14.76
CA PHE A 53 6.06 -16.97 15.06
C PHE A 53 6.93 -16.83 13.80
N MET A 54 7.24 -17.93 13.11
CA MET A 54 8.06 -17.91 11.88
C MET A 54 7.42 -17.04 10.80
N MET A 55 6.13 -17.26 10.53
CA MET A 55 5.37 -16.46 9.57
C MET A 55 5.44 -14.95 9.85
N LYS A 56 5.47 -14.56 11.12
CA LYS A 56 5.48 -13.15 11.52
C LYS A 56 6.88 -12.55 11.56
N PHE A 57 7.84 -13.23 12.17
CA PHE A 57 9.15 -12.66 12.49
C PHE A 57 10.22 -12.95 11.45
N GLU A 58 10.10 -14.06 10.72
CA GLU A 58 11.03 -14.41 9.65
C GLU A 58 10.56 -13.83 8.32
N LEU A 59 9.31 -14.13 7.92
CA LEU A 59 8.77 -13.75 6.62
C LEU A 59 8.11 -12.36 6.61
N GLY A 60 7.83 -11.78 7.78
CA GLY A 60 7.11 -10.51 7.89
C GLY A 60 5.67 -10.57 7.36
N LEU A 61 5.10 -11.78 7.26
CA LEU A 61 3.78 -12.00 6.68
C LEU A 61 2.70 -12.01 7.77
N GLU A 62 1.83 -11.01 7.75
CA GLU A 62 0.58 -11.07 8.50
C GLU A 62 -0.43 -11.97 7.77
N LYS A 63 -1.24 -12.72 8.54
CA LYS A 63 -2.32 -13.54 7.97
C LYS A 63 -3.25 -12.64 7.16
N PRO A 64 -3.39 -12.85 5.84
CA PRO A 64 -4.26 -12.01 5.02
C PRO A 64 -5.72 -12.24 5.41
N GLU A 65 -6.46 -11.17 5.65
CA GLU A 65 -7.90 -11.23 5.83
C GLU A 65 -8.59 -11.30 4.46
N PRO A 66 -9.23 -12.43 4.08
CA PRO A 66 -9.73 -12.63 2.71
C PRO A 66 -10.79 -11.60 2.28
N ARG A 67 -11.60 -11.12 3.22
CA ARG A 67 -12.62 -10.08 2.97
C ARG A 67 -12.00 -8.72 2.63
N ARG A 68 -10.86 -8.38 3.24
CA ARG A 68 -10.17 -7.11 2.96
C ARG A 68 -9.69 -7.00 1.52
N ALA A 69 -9.41 -8.11 0.85
CA ALA A 69 -8.97 -8.09 -0.54
C ALA A 69 -10.06 -7.55 -1.49
N LEU A 70 -11.29 -8.04 -1.36
CA LEU A 70 -12.42 -7.57 -2.17
C LEU A 70 -12.84 -6.14 -1.78
N GLU A 71 -12.86 -5.84 -0.49
CA GLU A 71 -13.16 -4.49 0.01
C GLU A 71 -12.14 -3.48 -0.52
N SER A 72 -10.85 -3.81 -0.50
CA SER A 72 -9.78 -2.97 -1.06
C SER A 72 -9.97 -2.73 -2.56
N ALA A 73 -10.23 -3.80 -3.32
CA ALA A 73 -10.44 -3.70 -4.76
C ALA A 73 -11.64 -2.80 -5.11
N LEU A 74 -12.79 -3.01 -4.45
CA LEU A 74 -13.99 -2.21 -4.66
C LEU A 74 -13.78 -0.75 -4.24
N THR A 75 -13.12 -0.51 -3.10
CA THR A 75 -12.86 0.84 -2.61
C THR A 75 -11.99 1.62 -3.59
N ILE A 76 -10.93 1.01 -4.12
CA ILE A 76 -10.05 1.63 -5.13
C ILE A 76 -10.82 1.88 -6.42
N ALA A 77 -11.59 0.91 -6.91
CA ALA A 77 -12.36 1.05 -8.14
C ALA A 77 -13.35 2.22 -8.07
N VAL A 78 -14.15 2.28 -6.99
CA VAL A 78 -15.11 3.37 -6.78
C VAL A 78 -14.39 4.72 -6.62
N ALA A 79 -13.30 4.77 -5.84
CA ALA A 79 -12.53 6.00 -5.68
C ALA A 79 -11.94 6.50 -7.01
N TYR A 80 -11.46 5.59 -7.86
CA TYR A 80 -10.92 5.93 -9.18
C TYR A 80 -11.99 6.47 -10.13
N ILE A 81 -13.17 5.85 -10.14
CA ILE A 81 -14.32 6.32 -10.94
C ILE A 81 -14.73 7.72 -10.48
N VAL A 82 -14.95 7.91 -9.18
CA VAL A 82 -15.38 9.19 -8.62
C VAL A 82 -14.32 10.26 -8.87
N GLY A 83 -13.04 9.96 -8.61
CA GLY A 83 -11.94 10.88 -8.84
C GLY A 83 -11.76 11.25 -10.31
N GLY A 84 -11.90 10.28 -11.22
CA GLY A 84 -11.82 10.49 -12.67
C GLY A 84 -13.00 11.28 -13.25
N LEU A 85 -14.18 11.23 -12.62
CA LEU A 85 -15.33 12.02 -13.04
C LEU A 85 -15.16 13.51 -12.76
N VAL A 86 -14.46 13.89 -11.68
CA VAL A 86 -14.25 15.29 -11.29
C VAL A 86 -13.75 16.18 -12.45
N PRO A 87 -12.65 15.87 -13.15
CA PRO A 87 -12.19 16.67 -14.28
C PRO A 87 -13.13 16.63 -15.50
N LEU A 88 -13.97 15.59 -15.63
CA LEU A 88 -14.87 15.42 -16.77
C LEU A 88 -16.19 16.18 -16.61
N ILE A 89 -16.63 16.45 -15.38
CA ILE A 89 -17.90 17.14 -15.08
C ILE A 89 -18.07 18.42 -15.91
N PRO A 90 -17.10 19.36 -15.99
CA PRO A 90 -17.29 20.59 -16.75
C PRO A 90 -17.55 20.37 -18.24
N TYR A 91 -16.99 19.31 -18.83
CA TYR A 91 -17.20 18.98 -20.24
C TYR A 91 -18.61 18.44 -20.53
N MET A 92 -19.31 17.92 -19.51
CA MET A 92 -20.70 17.46 -19.66
C MET A 92 -21.69 18.63 -19.76
N PHE A 93 -21.37 19.77 -19.14
CA PHE A 93 -22.29 20.91 -19.02
C PHE A 93 -21.86 22.14 -19.86
N ILE A 94 -20.58 22.29 -20.16
CA ILE A 94 -20.04 23.45 -20.87
C ILE A 94 -19.73 23.07 -22.32
N LYS A 95 -20.53 23.59 -23.26
CA LYS A 95 -20.37 23.33 -24.71
C LYS A 95 -19.09 23.89 -25.31
N THR A 96 -18.57 24.99 -24.76
CA THR A 96 -17.35 25.63 -25.25
C THR A 96 -16.12 24.97 -24.62
N VAL A 97 -15.35 24.22 -25.42
CA VAL A 97 -14.19 23.44 -24.96
C VAL A 97 -13.18 24.29 -24.19
N THR A 98 -12.87 25.49 -24.65
CA THR A 98 -11.92 26.40 -23.97
C THR A 98 -12.40 26.82 -22.58
N LYS A 99 -13.71 27.02 -22.40
CA LYS A 99 -14.29 27.32 -21.07
C LYS A 99 -14.34 26.06 -20.20
N ALA A 100 -14.66 24.92 -20.80
CA ALA A 100 -14.71 23.63 -20.10
C ALA A 100 -13.33 23.24 -19.53
N VAL A 101 -12.25 23.38 -20.31
CA VAL A 101 -10.89 23.05 -19.85
C VAL A 101 -10.42 23.93 -18.71
N ILE A 102 -10.64 25.26 -18.78
CA ILE A 102 -10.27 26.17 -17.69
C ILE A 102 -11.04 25.81 -16.41
N THR A 103 -12.35 25.58 -16.54
CA THR A 103 -13.20 25.18 -15.41
C THR A 103 -12.75 23.84 -14.80
N SER A 104 -12.40 22.87 -15.66
CA SER A 104 -11.89 21.56 -15.27
C SER A 104 -10.55 21.65 -14.54
N VAL A 105 -9.62 22.47 -15.01
CA VAL A 105 -8.33 22.69 -14.35
C VAL A 105 -8.53 23.26 -12.95
N VAL A 106 -9.35 24.30 -12.80
CA VAL A 106 -9.61 24.92 -11.49
C VAL A 106 -10.28 23.93 -10.54
N LEU A 107 -11.32 23.23 -11.00
CA LEU A 107 -12.05 22.24 -10.20
C LEU A 107 -11.13 21.10 -9.74
N THR A 108 -10.32 20.58 -10.66
CA THR A 108 -9.39 19.48 -10.37
C THR A 108 -8.28 19.93 -9.41
N LEU A 109 -7.77 21.16 -9.56
CA LEU A 109 -6.76 21.70 -8.65
C LEU A 109 -7.31 21.82 -7.22
N ILE A 110 -8.54 22.31 -7.06
CA ILE A 110 -9.22 22.37 -5.75
C ILE A 110 -9.38 20.96 -5.18
N ALA A 111 -9.82 20.00 -5.99
CA ALA A 111 -9.98 18.61 -5.56
C ALA A 111 -8.63 17.99 -5.13
N LEU A 112 -7.56 18.19 -5.89
CA LEU A 112 -6.21 17.68 -5.58
C LEU A 112 -5.68 18.29 -4.27
N LEU A 113 -5.88 19.58 -4.04
CA LEU A 113 -5.52 20.24 -2.78
C LEU A 113 -6.32 19.66 -1.61
N PHE A 114 -7.64 19.49 -1.77
CA PHE A 114 -8.51 18.92 -0.76
C PHE A 114 -8.11 17.47 -0.42
N PHE A 115 -8.04 16.58 -1.41
CA PHE A 115 -7.68 15.17 -1.18
C PHE A 115 -6.23 15.01 -0.71
N GLY A 116 -5.30 15.86 -1.18
CA GLY A 116 -3.93 15.88 -0.69
C GLY A 116 -3.84 16.32 0.77
N TYR A 117 -4.65 17.28 1.21
CA TYR A 117 -4.74 17.68 2.62
C TYR A 117 -5.29 16.54 3.49
N VAL A 118 -6.40 15.94 3.05
CA VAL A 118 -7.03 14.80 3.72
C VAL A 118 -6.04 13.64 3.86
N LYS A 119 -5.36 13.26 2.77
CA LYS A 119 -4.28 12.26 2.77
C LYS A 119 -3.21 12.59 3.80
N GLY A 120 -2.74 13.83 3.85
CA GLY A 120 -1.71 14.24 4.81
C GLY A 120 -2.15 14.04 6.25
N ARG A 121 -3.39 14.42 6.58
CA ARG A 121 -3.98 14.26 7.92
C ARG A 121 -4.12 12.79 8.34
N PHE A 122 -4.52 11.90 7.42
CA PHE A 122 -4.67 10.46 7.70
C PHE A 122 -3.34 9.70 7.78
N THR A 123 -2.31 10.15 7.05
CA THR A 123 -1.00 9.46 6.98
C THR A 123 0.01 9.97 8.02
N GLY A 124 -0.39 10.86 8.94
CA GLY A 124 0.52 11.45 9.93
C GLY A 124 1.52 12.45 9.35
N ASN A 125 1.37 12.84 8.07
CA ASN A 125 2.22 13.81 7.39
C ASN A 125 1.71 15.24 7.55
N LYS A 126 2.56 16.25 7.28
CA LYS A 126 2.16 17.67 7.29
C LYS A 126 1.06 17.91 6.22
N PRO A 127 -0.20 18.24 6.58
CA PRO A 127 -1.32 18.25 5.64
C PRO A 127 -1.15 19.21 4.46
N PHE A 128 -0.70 20.44 4.72
CA PHE A 128 -0.48 21.44 3.66
C PHE A 128 0.63 21.03 2.67
N ARG A 129 1.68 20.35 3.15
CA ARG A 129 2.74 19.85 2.28
C ARG A 129 2.23 18.74 1.37
N SER A 130 1.42 17.82 1.93
CA SER A 130 0.78 16.75 1.16
C SER A 130 -0.18 17.32 0.10
N ALA A 131 -0.99 18.32 0.45
CA ALA A 131 -1.86 19.03 -0.49
C ALA A 131 -1.10 19.61 -1.68
N PHE A 132 -0.04 20.37 -1.41
CA PHE A 132 0.78 21.00 -2.45
C PHE A 132 1.49 19.97 -3.33
N GLN A 133 2.03 18.89 -2.74
CA GLN A 133 2.65 17.80 -3.49
C GLN A 133 1.66 17.11 -4.43
N THR A 134 0.44 16.81 -3.96
CA THR A 134 -0.60 16.18 -4.77
C THR A 134 -1.02 17.08 -5.94
N ALA A 135 -1.20 18.38 -5.69
CA ALA A 135 -1.48 19.35 -6.75
C ALA A 135 -0.34 19.47 -7.77
N LEU A 136 0.91 19.49 -7.31
CA LEU A 136 2.09 19.61 -8.16
C LEU A 136 2.27 18.40 -9.09
N ILE A 137 2.08 17.18 -8.57
CA ILE A 137 2.12 15.95 -9.37
C ILE A 137 1.05 16.01 -10.47
N GLY A 138 -0.17 16.42 -10.13
CA GLY A 138 -1.24 16.60 -11.10
C GLY A 138 -0.91 17.64 -12.17
N ALA A 139 -0.32 18.78 -11.79
CA ALA A 139 0.09 19.82 -12.72
C ALA A 139 1.18 19.33 -13.69
N ILE A 140 2.19 18.61 -13.20
CA ILE A 140 3.27 18.05 -14.02
C ILE A 140 2.71 17.01 -15.00
N ALA A 141 1.85 16.09 -14.53
CA ALA A 141 1.23 15.08 -15.38
C ALA A 141 0.35 15.72 -16.48
N CYS A 142 -0.43 16.74 -16.14
CA CYS A 142 -1.25 17.48 -17.09
C CYS A 142 -0.39 18.20 -18.15
N ALA A 143 0.68 18.88 -17.72
CA ALA A 143 1.61 19.55 -18.62
C ALA A 143 2.30 18.56 -19.58
N ALA A 144 2.71 17.39 -19.08
CA ALA A 144 3.30 16.33 -19.90
C ALA A 144 2.30 15.79 -20.94
N ALA A 145 1.07 15.49 -20.53
CA ALA A 145 0.02 15.02 -21.44
C ALA A 145 -0.31 16.07 -22.52
N PHE A 146 -0.43 17.35 -22.15
CA PHE A 146 -0.64 18.44 -23.09
C PHE A 146 0.53 18.58 -24.08
N GLY A 147 1.77 18.51 -23.58
CA GLY A 147 2.97 18.57 -24.40
C GLY A 147 3.02 17.45 -25.45
N MET A 148 2.72 16.22 -25.03
CA MET A 148 2.64 15.07 -25.94
C MET A 148 1.53 15.23 -26.98
N ALA A 149 0.32 15.63 -26.57
CA ALA A 149 -0.79 15.84 -27.48
C ALA A 149 -0.47 16.90 -28.55
N LYS A 150 0.18 17.99 -28.14
CA LYS A 150 0.62 19.06 -29.05
C LYS A 150 1.72 18.58 -30.01
N ALA A 151 2.70 17.82 -29.52
CA ALA A 151 3.78 17.30 -30.35
C ALA A 151 3.27 16.35 -31.45
N VAL A 152 2.29 15.49 -31.12
CA VAL A 152 1.67 14.58 -32.10
C VAL A 152 0.82 15.35 -33.12
N GLN A 153 0.09 16.39 -32.71
CA GLN A 153 -0.72 17.19 -33.64
C GLN A 153 0.10 18.07 -34.59
N GLN A 154 1.38 18.31 -34.28
CA GLN A 154 2.31 19.09 -35.10
C GLN A 154 3.15 18.24 -36.06
N ALA A 155 3.08 16.91 -35.94
CA ALA A 155 3.71 15.93 -36.82
C ALA A 155 2.75 15.53 -37.96
#